data_AF-A0A0G4MJS2-F1
#
_entry.id   AF-A0A0G4MJS2-F1
#
_cell.length_a   1.000
_cell.length_b   1.000
_cell.length_c   1.000
_cell.angle_alpha   90.00
_cell.angle_beta   90.00
_cell.angle_gamma   90.00
#
_symmetry.space_group_name_H-M   'P 1'
#
loop_
_entity.id
_entity.type
_entity.pdbx_description
1 polymer ?
#
loop_
_entity_poly.entity_id
_entity_poly.type
_entity_poly.pdbx_seq_one_letter_code
_entity_poly.pdbx_strand_id
1 'polypeptide(L)'
;MILITELFSVTLGQMLASLTPSAFISSQFDPFIMITFALFCGVAVPPPQMPAFWRAWLYQLDPFTRLIGGMVTTALHELEVICKGVELNPFNAPSGQNCGEYMSDFFA
;
A
#
# COMPACT_ATOMS: atom_id res chain seq x y z
N MET A 1 8.02 9.53 9.86
CA MET A 1 7.30 9.40 8.57
C MET A 1 6.18 10.42 8.46
N ILE A 2 5.31 10.54 9.47
CA ILE A 2 4.22 11.55 9.52
C ILE A 2 4.71 12.96 9.15
N LEU A 3 5.72 13.49 9.86
CA LEU A 3 6.26 14.83 9.58
C LEU A 3 6.79 15.01 8.14
N ILE A 4 7.37 13.96 7.54
CA ILE A 4 7.88 14.03 6.16
C ILE A 4 6.71 14.11 5.18
N THR A 5 5.66 13.32 5.41
CA THR A 5 4.44 13.35 4.60
C THR A 5 3.72 14.70 4.73
N GLU A 6 3.71 15.31 5.92
CA GLU A 6 3.15 16.66 6.11
C GLU A 6 3.96 17.74 5.39
N LEU A 7 5.30 17.67 5.44
CA LEU A 7 6.13 18.60 4.66
C LEU A 7 5.94 18.41 3.14
N PHE A 8 5.77 17.16 2.70
CA PHE A 8 5.43 16.85 1.31
C PHE A 8 4.06 17.41 0.92
N SER A 9 3.02 17.25 1.75
CA SER A 9 1.66 17.72 1.44
C SER A 9 1.61 19.25 1.29
N VAL A 10 2.28 19.98 2.18
CA VAL A 10 2.36 21.44 2.13
C VAL A 10 3.12 21.91 0.88
N THR A 11 4.28 21.31 0.59
CA THR A 11 5.08 21.69 -0.59
C THR A 11 4.38 21.35 -1.90
N LEU A 12 3.67 20.22 -1.96
CA LEU A 12 2.83 19.86 -3.11
C LEU A 12 1.70 20.87 -3.31
N GLY A 13 1.00 21.26 -2.24
CA GLY A 13 -0.06 22.26 -2.32
C GLY A 13 0.46 23.63 -2.80
N GLN A 14 1.63 24.05 -2.33
CA GLN A 14 2.30 25.27 -2.79
C GLN A 14 2.70 25.18 -4.27
N MET A 15 3.22 24.03 -4.71
CA MET A 15 3.53 23.78 -6.12
C MET A 15 2.30 23.93 -7.00
N LEU A 16 1.18 23.27 -6.65
CA LEU A 16 -0.07 23.34 -7.42
C LEU A 16 -0.66 24.76 -7.43
N ALA A 17 -0.59 25.46 -6.30
CA ALA A 17 -1.02 26.85 -6.22
C ALA A 17 -0.17 27.77 -7.11
N SER A 18 1.14 27.52 -7.24
CA SER A 18 2.00 28.30 -8.14
C SER A 18 1.74 28.08 -9.63
N LEU A 19 1.16 26.93 -10.00
CA LEU A 19 0.89 26.53 -11.38
C LEU A 19 -0.51 26.93 -11.87
N THR A 20 -1.37 27.42 -10.98
CA THR A 20 -2.79 27.65 -11.27
C THR A 20 -3.21 29.09 -10.93
N PRO A 21 -4.20 29.66 -11.64
CA PRO A 21 -4.61 31.05 -11.43
C PRO A 21 -5.58 31.21 -10.24
N SER A 22 -6.05 30.12 -9.64
CA SER A 22 -6.95 30.16 -8.49
C SER A 22 -6.83 28.91 -7.62
N ALA A 23 -7.12 29.05 -6.33
CA ALA A 23 -7.13 27.94 -5.38
C ALA A 23 -8.17 26.86 -5.74
N PHE A 24 -9.30 27.25 -6.34
CA PHE A 24 -10.32 26.31 -6.80
C PHE A 24 -9.76 25.35 -7.85
N ILE A 25 -9.10 25.88 -8.89
CA ILE A 25 -8.48 25.06 -9.94
C ILE A 25 -7.36 24.20 -9.37
N SER A 26 -6.52 24.74 -8.47
CA SER A 26 -5.47 23.99 -7.77
C SER A 26 -6.03 22.74 -7.06
N SER A 27 -7.11 22.92 -6.29
CA SER A 27 -7.73 21.84 -5.51
C SER A 27 -8.27 20.69 -6.38
N GLN A 28 -8.57 20.95 -7.65
CA GLN A 28 -9.11 19.94 -8.55
C GLN A 28 -8.06 18.90 -9.00
N PHE A 29 -6.77 19.21 -8.89
CA PHE A 29 -5.67 18.28 -9.19
C PHE A 29 -5.44 17.26 -8.08
N ASP A 30 -5.76 17.63 -6.84
CA ASP A 30 -5.47 16.83 -5.65
C ASP A 30 -6.06 15.41 -5.70
N PRO A 31 -7.33 15.20 -6.11
CA PRO A 31 -7.90 13.85 -6.21
C PRO A 31 -7.13 12.91 -7.13
N PHE A 32 -6.60 13.39 -8.26
CA PHE A 32 -5.85 12.58 -9.21
C PHE A 32 -4.48 12.15 -8.67
N ILE A 33 -3.84 13.02 -7.89
CA ILE A 33 -2.56 12.73 -7.26
C ILE A 33 -2.78 11.75 -6.10
N MET A 34 -3.76 12.04 -5.24
CA MET A 34 -4.08 11.22 -4.07
C MET A 34 -4.53 9.80 -4.46
N ILE A 35 -5.37 9.64 -5.49
CA ILE A 35 -5.79 8.30 -5.93
C ILE A 35 -4.61 7.51 -6.50
N THR A 36 -3.68 8.18 -7.20
CA THR A 36 -2.48 7.54 -7.74
C THR A 36 -1.59 7.03 -6.60
N PHE A 37 -1.31 7.84 -5.58
CA PHE A 37 -0.54 7.40 -4.41
C PHE A 37 -1.28 6.31 -3.64
N ALA A 38 -2.58 6.45 -3.39
CA ALA A 38 -3.35 5.42 -2.70
C ALA A 38 -3.30 4.04 -3.41
N LEU A 39 -3.37 4.00 -4.74
CA LEU A 39 -3.30 2.76 -5.51
C LEU A 39 -1.90 2.14 -5.52
N PHE A 40 -0.86 2.97 -5.62
CA PHE A 40 0.52 2.52 -5.83
C PHE A 40 1.40 2.56 -4.56
N CYS A 41 0.85 2.83 -3.39
CA CYS A 41 1.58 2.81 -2.12
C CYS A 41 1.95 1.40 -1.61
N GLY A 42 1.53 0.33 -2.30
CA GLY A 42 1.83 -1.05 -1.93
C GLY A 42 0.77 -1.78 -1.10
N VAL A 43 -0.30 -1.08 -0.69
CA VAL A 43 -1.42 -1.69 0.07
C VAL A 43 -2.45 -2.33 -0.87
N ALA A 44 -3.00 -1.54 -1.80
CA ALA A 44 -4.00 -2.04 -2.76
C ALA A 44 -3.36 -2.97 -3.82
N VAL A 45 -2.17 -2.60 -4.31
CA VAL A 45 -1.38 -3.41 -5.24
C VAL A 45 -0.01 -3.68 -4.62
N PRO A 46 0.23 -4.90 -4.11
CA PRO A 46 1.52 -5.26 -3.53
C PRO A 46 2.67 -5.09 -4.54
N PRO A 47 3.89 -4.70 -4.10
CA PRO A 47 5.03 -4.47 -5.00
C PRO A 47 5.34 -5.62 -5.96
N PRO A 48 5.23 -6.91 -5.59
CA PRO A 48 5.45 -8.00 -6.54
C PRO A 48 4.46 -8.03 -7.71
N GLN A 49 3.22 -7.59 -7.49
CA GLN A 49 2.12 -7.58 -8.46
C GLN A 49 2.03 -6.25 -9.24
N MET A 50 2.74 -5.21 -8.81
CA MET A 50 2.74 -3.91 -9.44
C MET A 50 3.48 -3.94 -10.79
N PRO A 51 2.95 -3.28 -11.85
CA PRO A 51 3.65 -3.18 -13.13
C PRO A 51 5.05 -2.60 -12.98
N ALA A 52 6.02 -3.16 -13.72
CA ALA A 52 7.44 -2.85 -13.56
C ALA A 52 7.76 -1.35 -13.66
N PHE A 53 7.05 -0.64 -14.55
CA PHE A 53 7.19 0.82 -14.70
C PHE A 53 6.91 1.58 -13.40
N TRP A 54 5.74 1.37 -12.79
CA TRP A 54 5.34 2.08 -11.57
C TRP A 54 6.17 1.65 -10.35
N ARG A 55 6.50 0.36 -10.29
CA ARG A 55 7.33 -0.19 -9.21
C ARG A 55 8.73 0.40 -9.17
N ALA A 56 9.30 0.71 -10.33
CA ALA A 56 10.68 1.18 -10.43
C ALA A 56 10.91 2.56 -9.82
N TRP A 57 9.91 3.46 -9.88
CA TRP A 57 10.09 4.85 -9.44
C TRP A 57 8.95 5.35 -8.56
N LEU A 58 7.68 5.18 -8.97
CA LEU A 58 6.53 5.75 -8.27
C LEU A 58 6.40 5.16 -6.87
N TYR A 59 6.56 3.84 -6.73
CA TYR A 59 6.52 3.17 -5.43
C TYR A 59 7.55 3.72 -4.43
N GLN A 60 8.72 4.17 -4.91
CA GLN A 60 9.77 4.73 -4.06
C GLN A 60 9.58 6.24 -3.80
N LEU A 61 8.98 6.96 -4.74
CA LEU A 61 8.65 8.38 -4.63
C LEU A 61 7.46 8.62 -3.69
N ASP A 62 6.49 7.71 -3.72
CA ASP A 62 5.22 7.84 -3.00
C ASP A 62 5.44 7.91 -1.47
N PRO A 63 5.07 9.04 -0.82
CA PRO A 63 5.22 9.18 0.62
C PRO A 63 4.31 8.24 1.42
N PHE A 64 3.22 7.74 0.82
CA PHE A 64 2.28 6.83 1.48
C PHE A 64 2.90 5.45 1.72
N THR A 65 3.78 5.00 0.82
CA THR A 65 4.44 3.69 0.95
C THR A 65 5.11 3.52 2.31
N ARG A 66 5.92 4.50 2.73
CA ARG A 66 6.66 4.43 4.00
C ARG A 66 5.80 4.85 5.19
N LEU A 67 4.85 5.76 4.99
CA LEU A 67 3.93 6.18 6.04
C LEU A 67 3.03 5.01 6.47
N ILE A 68 2.30 4.41 5.52
CA ILE A 68 1.36 3.32 5.80
C ILE A 68 2.12 2.06 6.21
N GLY A 69 3.21 1.72 5.52
CA GLY A 69 4.06 0.60 5.92
C GLY A 69 4.52 0.73 7.37
N GLY A 70 5.02 1.90 7.78
CA GLY A 70 5.39 2.18 9.16
C GLY A 70 4.22 2.02 10.13
N MET A 71 3.07 2.65 9.85
CA MET A 71 1.90 2.58 10.72
C MET A 71 1.39 1.14 10.89
N VAL A 72 1.28 0.38 9.80
CA VAL A 72 0.81 -1.01 9.82
C VAL A 72 1.79 -1.90 10.58
N THR A 73 3.09 -1.78 10.32
CA THR A 73 4.11 -2.57 11.05
C THR A 73 4.09 -2.27 12.54
N THR A 74 3.90 -1.01 12.94
CA THR A 74 3.77 -0.64 14.36
C THR A 74 2.48 -1.16 14.98
N ALA A 75 1.35 -1.04 14.27
CA ALA A 75 0.04 -1.47 14.78
C ALA A 75 -0.10 -2.99 14.92
N LEU A 76 0.56 -3.74 14.03
CA LEU A 76 0.52 -5.21 14.02
C LEU A 76 1.72 -5.85 14.73
N HIS A 77 2.61 -5.05 15.31
CA HIS A 77 3.79 -5.58 15.97
C HIS A 77 3.38 -6.48 17.14
N GLU A 78 3.85 -7.74 17.11
CA GLU A 78 3.54 -8.77 18.12
C GLU A 78 2.03 -9.04 18.34
N LEU A 79 1.19 -8.69 17.35
CA LEU A 79 -0.23 -9.00 17.43
C LEU A 79 -0.48 -10.47 17.04
N GLU A 80 -0.99 -11.26 17.99
CA GLU A 80 -1.38 -12.64 17.72
C GLU A 80 -2.63 -12.68 16.81
N VAL A 81 -2.52 -13.39 15.68
CA VAL A 81 -3.62 -13.57 14.73
C VAL A 81 -4.38 -14.86 15.06
N ILE A 82 -5.52 -14.72 15.73
CA ILE A 82 -6.42 -15.84 16.06
C ILE A 82 -7.61 -15.85 15.09
N CYS A 83 -7.49 -16.62 14.01
CA CYS A 83 -8.55 -16.75 13.02
C CYS A 83 -9.76 -17.53 13.56
N LYS A 84 -10.97 -17.06 13.28
CA LYS A 84 -12.21 -17.81 13.46
C LYS A 84 -12.38 -18.82 12.33
N GLY A 85 -13.18 -19.86 12.56
CA GLY A 85 -13.47 -20.87 11.53
C GLY A 85 -14.03 -20.30 10.23
N VAL A 86 -14.69 -19.14 10.26
CA VAL A 86 -15.24 -18.46 9.06
C VAL A 86 -14.18 -17.71 8.26
N GLU A 87 -13.05 -17.36 8.89
CA GLU A 87 -11.95 -16.61 8.28
C GLU A 87 -10.95 -17.55 7.59
N LEU A 88 -11.05 -18.85 7.86
CA LEU A 88 -10.24 -19.88 7.22
C LEU A 88 -10.83 -20.24 5.85
N ASN A 89 -9.98 -20.30 4.83
CA ASN A 89 -10.38 -20.74 3.49
C ASN A 89 -10.11 -22.25 3.33
N PRO A 90 -11.16 -23.10 3.22
CA PRO A 90 -10.97 -24.52 2.98
C PRO A 90 -10.52 -24.76 1.53
N PHE A 91 -9.55 -25.63 1.34
CA PHE A 91 -9.08 -26.06 0.03
C PHE A 91 -8.83 -27.57 0.04
N ASN A 92 -8.81 -28.16 -1.15
CA ASN A 92 -8.48 -29.58 -1.32
C ASN A 92 -7.01 -29.71 -1.77
N ALA A 93 -6.28 -30.63 -1.17
CA ALA A 93 -4.91 -30.93 -1.61
C ALA A 93 -4.91 -31.49 -3.05
N PRO A 94 -3.85 -31.22 -3.85
CA PRO A 94 -3.68 -31.82 -5.17
C PRO A 94 -3.67 -33.35 -5.10
N SER A 95 -4.09 -34.00 -6.20
CA SER A 95 -4.10 -35.47 -6.31
C SER A 95 -2.73 -36.08 -5.97
N GLY A 96 -2.71 -36.99 -5.00
CA GLY A 96 -1.49 -37.70 -4.59
C GLY A 96 -0.72 -37.05 -3.44
N GLN A 97 -1.22 -35.96 -2.84
CA GLN A 97 -0.64 -35.32 -1.66
C GLN A 97 -1.69 -35.16 -0.55
N ASN A 98 -1.25 -35.17 0.71
CA ASN A 98 -2.10 -34.75 1.84
C ASN A 98 -1.98 -33.24 2.11
N CYS A 99 -2.91 -32.66 2.86
CA CYS A 99 -2.92 -31.20 3.12
C CYS A 99 -1.63 -30.70 3.80
N GLY A 100 -1.01 -31.51 4.67
CA GLY A 100 0.22 -31.14 5.35
C GLY A 100 1.43 -31.08 4.41
N GLU A 101 1.56 -32.04 3.51
CA GLU A 101 2.60 -32.08 2.47
C GLU A 101 2.48 -30.90 1.51
N TYR A 102 1.26 -30.53 1.10
CA TYR A 102 1.05 -29.38 0.23
C TYR A 102 1.36 -28.05 0.92
N MET A 103 1.03 -27.93 2.21
CA MET A 103 1.22 -26.69 2.96
C MET A 103 2.63 -26.50 3.53
N SER A 104 3.51 -27.51 3.49
CA SER A 104 4.85 -27.41 4.10
C SER A 104 5.65 -26.21 3.60
N ASP A 105 5.53 -25.90 2.31
CA ASP A 105 6.23 -24.79 1.67
C ASP A 105 5.71 -23.40 2.08
N PHE A 106 4.51 -23.34 2.66
CA PHE A 106 3.85 -22.10 3.09
C PHE A 106 4.00 -21.81 4.59
N PHE A 107 4.46 -22.79 5.38
CA PHE A 107 4.68 -22.66 6.82
C PHE A 107 6.09 -22.19 7.21
N ALA A 108 6.99 -22.02 6.24
CA ALA A 108 8.39 -21.63 6.43
C ALA A 108 8.60 -20.11 6.44
#